data_AF-A0A6M3KDL3-F1
#
_entry.id   AF-A0A6M3KDL3-F1
#
_cell.length_a   1.000
_cell.length_b   1.000
_cell.length_c   1.000
_cell.angle_alpha   90.00
_cell.angle_beta   90.00
_cell.angle_gamma   90.00
#
_symmetry.space_group_name_H-M   'P 1'
#
loop_
_entity.id
_entity.type
_entity.pdbx_description
1 polymer ?
#
loop_
_entity_poly.entity_id
_entity_poly.type
_entity_poly.pdbx_seq_one_letter_code
_entity_poly.pdbx_strand_id
1 'polypeptide(L)'
;METYYKLARWDGWDFFTANTVNYRAATQATGVDKIVKVPCPDSKRASGVIYASTDPNNCFPGAEIPCSAYRVSGTPVSDNGKKYGFFELEVLEEIQDMNAMFGWNYSRLASMRSPFSLPKAEAGDKEIELLKQWSHVWQSLWITLPQLVPYWVWFWVGAVMAPVISDPVSRSLKSNSNIVLGTVAASNWAYLGSCFPKIKEKIVNESGEYRFQPVVDLWDKGIIVSSENDIWHLHSGEKGEVIWEGSF
;
A
#
# COMPACT_ATOMS: atom_id res chain seq x y z
N MET A 1 18.80 -25.97 -5.27
CA MET A 1 19.21 -24.56 -5.31
C MET A 1 18.18 -23.81 -4.50
N GLU A 2 18.62 -22.99 -3.54
CA GLU A 2 17.70 -22.15 -2.77
C GLU A 2 17.13 -21.07 -3.69
N THR A 3 15.85 -20.73 -3.51
CA THR A 3 15.15 -19.73 -4.30
C THR A 3 14.86 -18.50 -3.45
N TYR A 4 14.95 -17.34 -4.08
CA TYR A 4 14.66 -16.05 -3.47
C TYR A 4 13.65 -15.28 -4.32
N TYR A 5 13.15 -14.19 -3.76
CA TYR A 5 12.22 -13.25 -4.36
C TYR A 5 12.91 -11.91 -4.56
N LYS A 6 12.64 -11.32 -5.72
CA LYS A 6 13.12 -10.00 -6.10
C LYS A 6 11.94 -9.15 -6.57
N LEU A 7 11.85 -7.92 -6.06
CA LEU A 7 10.93 -6.92 -6.60
C LEU A 7 11.68 -5.98 -7.56
N ALA A 8 10.97 -5.58 -8.60
CA ALA A 8 11.38 -4.56 -9.55
C ALA A 8 10.18 -3.62 -9.81
N ARG A 9 10.39 -2.52 -10.53
CA ARG A 9 9.29 -1.67 -10.97
C ARG A 9 8.35 -2.44 -11.88
N TRP A 10 7.12 -1.95 -12.04
CA TRP A 10 6.09 -2.60 -12.85
C TRP A 10 6.51 -2.91 -14.30
N ASP A 11 7.48 -2.17 -14.86
CA ASP A 11 8.04 -2.35 -16.20
C ASP A 11 9.17 -3.42 -16.26
N GLY A 12 9.53 -4.00 -15.13
CA GLY A 12 10.56 -5.04 -14.97
C GLY A 12 11.97 -4.50 -14.75
N TRP A 13 12.17 -3.20 -14.82
CA TRP A 13 13.45 -2.57 -14.46
C TRP A 13 13.59 -2.45 -12.95
N ASP A 14 14.82 -2.53 -12.47
CA ASP A 14 15.10 -2.36 -11.05
C ASP A 14 14.77 -0.94 -10.52
N PHE A 15 14.63 -0.82 -9.20
CA PHE A 15 14.28 0.45 -8.56
C PHE A 15 15.44 1.47 -8.47
N PHE A 16 16.70 1.04 -8.47
CA PHE A 16 17.80 1.87 -7.92
C PHE A 16 18.94 2.18 -8.88
N THR A 17 18.98 1.54 -10.04
CA THR A 17 20.13 1.62 -10.94
C THR A 17 19.85 2.39 -12.22
N ALA A 18 18.80 3.21 -12.25
CA ALA A 18 18.44 4.03 -13.42
C ALA A 18 18.29 3.20 -14.72
N ASN A 19 17.59 2.06 -14.62
CA ASN A 19 17.33 1.15 -15.75
C ASN A 19 18.58 0.43 -16.27
N THR A 20 19.41 -0.13 -15.38
CA THR A 20 20.54 -0.97 -15.85
C THR A 20 20.28 -2.46 -15.73
N VAL A 21 19.29 -2.88 -14.94
CA VAL A 21 18.89 -4.29 -14.81
C VAL A 21 17.41 -4.46 -15.12
N ASN A 22 17.07 -5.27 -16.13
CA ASN A 22 15.70 -5.63 -16.49
C ASN A 22 15.44 -7.12 -16.24
N TYR A 23 14.65 -7.42 -15.21
CA TYR A 23 14.31 -8.78 -14.82
C TYR A 23 13.27 -9.41 -15.78
N ARG A 24 12.36 -8.62 -16.35
CA ARG A 24 11.38 -9.13 -17.32
C ARG A 24 12.07 -9.60 -18.59
N ALA A 25 13.02 -8.82 -19.10
CA ALA A 25 13.84 -9.23 -20.25
C ALA A 25 14.56 -10.57 -19.96
N ALA A 26 15.14 -10.72 -18.76
CA ALA A 26 15.80 -11.96 -18.34
C ALA A 26 14.84 -13.16 -18.25
N THR A 27 13.56 -12.97 -17.93
CA THR A 27 12.59 -14.10 -17.94
C THR A 27 12.28 -14.64 -19.33
N GLN A 28 12.42 -13.82 -20.37
CA GLN A 28 12.18 -14.20 -21.77
C GLN A 28 13.44 -14.79 -22.44
N ALA A 29 14.58 -14.67 -21.78
CA ALA A 29 15.86 -15.15 -22.26
C ALA A 29 16.09 -16.66 -22.01
N THR A 30 17.12 -17.21 -22.66
CA THR A 30 17.56 -18.61 -22.48
C THR A 30 19.03 -18.66 -22.13
N GLY A 31 19.45 -19.69 -21.37
CA GLY A 31 20.85 -19.86 -20.98
C GLY A 31 21.38 -18.70 -20.13
N VAL A 32 22.58 -18.21 -20.46
CA VAL A 32 23.28 -17.15 -19.71
C VAL A 32 22.54 -15.81 -19.67
N ASP A 33 21.64 -15.57 -20.63
CA ASP A 33 20.89 -14.31 -20.72
C ASP A 33 19.80 -14.19 -19.64
N LYS A 34 19.55 -15.28 -18.87
CA LYS A 34 18.74 -15.25 -17.65
C LYS A 34 19.48 -14.65 -16.45
N ILE A 35 20.81 -14.49 -16.54
CA ILE A 35 21.63 -14.02 -15.43
C ILE A 35 21.70 -12.49 -15.46
N VAL A 36 21.12 -11.87 -14.43
CA VAL A 36 21.31 -10.43 -14.17
C VAL A 36 22.50 -10.24 -13.25
N LYS A 37 23.31 -9.22 -13.53
CA LYS A 37 24.53 -8.91 -12.77
C LYS A 37 24.43 -7.55 -12.10
N VAL A 38 25.14 -7.37 -10.99
CA VAL A 38 25.30 -6.06 -10.37
C VAL A 38 25.82 -5.07 -11.41
N PRO A 39 25.13 -3.96 -11.65
CA PRO A 39 25.63 -2.93 -12.55
C PRO A 39 26.92 -2.32 -12.00
N CYS A 40 27.85 -2.02 -12.90
CA CYS A 40 29.18 -1.52 -12.56
C CYS A 40 29.09 -0.33 -11.57
N PRO A 41 29.95 -0.23 -10.53
CA PRO A 41 29.81 0.72 -9.42
C PRO A 41 29.93 2.22 -9.77
N ASP A 42 30.04 2.60 -11.04
CA ASP A 42 30.24 4.00 -11.46
C ASP A 42 29.04 4.92 -11.13
N SER A 43 27.92 4.37 -10.67
CA SER A 43 26.80 5.15 -10.15
C SER A 43 26.89 5.27 -8.62
N LYS A 44 26.82 6.50 -8.11
CA LYS A 44 26.89 6.91 -6.70
C LYS A 44 25.81 6.29 -5.76
N ARG A 45 25.13 5.21 -6.16
CA ARG A 45 23.97 4.60 -5.47
C ARG A 45 23.96 3.06 -5.45
N ALA A 46 24.92 2.36 -6.07
CA ALA A 46 24.92 0.89 -6.08
C ALA A 46 25.63 0.33 -4.85
N SER A 47 24.95 -0.49 -4.05
CA SER A 47 25.47 -1.19 -2.86
C SER A 47 26.52 -2.28 -3.15
N GLY A 48 27.04 -2.35 -4.38
CA GLY A 48 27.92 -3.43 -4.85
C GLY A 48 27.26 -4.80 -4.95
N VAL A 49 25.98 -4.93 -4.58
CA VAL A 49 25.19 -6.17 -4.60
C VAL A 49 23.74 -5.89 -4.98
N ILE A 50 23.07 -6.87 -5.59
CA ILE A 50 21.62 -6.90 -5.79
C ILE A 50 21.01 -7.65 -4.61
N TYR A 51 19.96 -7.09 -3.99
CA TYR A 51 19.29 -7.74 -2.86
C TYR A 51 18.05 -8.56 -3.27
N ALA A 52 17.90 -9.77 -2.75
CA ALA A 52 16.70 -10.61 -2.80
C ALA A 52 16.38 -11.21 -1.42
N SER A 53 15.22 -11.82 -1.21
CA SER A 53 14.83 -12.42 0.08
C SER A 53 14.10 -13.74 -0.09
N THR A 54 14.20 -14.65 0.87
CA THR A 54 13.38 -15.87 0.92
C THR A 54 11.92 -15.59 1.29
N ASP A 55 11.61 -14.44 1.90
CA ASP A 55 10.26 -13.94 2.13
C ASP A 55 9.98 -12.74 1.22
N PRO A 56 9.01 -12.81 0.29
CA PRO A 56 8.71 -11.73 -0.63
C PRO A 56 8.31 -10.42 0.07
N ASN A 57 7.72 -10.48 1.28
CA ASN A 57 7.36 -9.29 2.04
C ASN A 57 8.58 -8.50 2.54
N ASN A 58 9.71 -9.18 2.74
CA ASN A 58 10.96 -8.54 3.12
C ASN A 58 11.59 -7.77 1.95
N CYS A 59 11.09 -7.90 0.72
CA CYS A 59 11.61 -7.17 -0.43
C CYS A 59 11.14 -5.70 -0.50
N PHE A 60 10.03 -5.35 0.17
CA PHE A 60 9.41 -4.01 0.08
C PHE A 60 10.19 -2.82 0.64
N PRO A 61 11.11 -2.94 1.61
CA PRO A 61 11.98 -1.83 1.97
C PRO A 61 12.77 -1.34 0.76
N GLY A 62 12.42 -0.16 0.24
CA GLY A 62 12.96 0.41 -1.00
C GLY A 62 12.21 0.05 -2.29
N ALA A 63 11.07 -0.63 -2.22
CA ALA A 63 10.20 -0.86 -3.37
C ALA A 63 9.00 0.09 -3.37
N GLU A 64 8.38 0.24 -4.53
CA GLU A 64 7.15 1.01 -4.72
C GLU A 64 6.06 0.10 -5.27
N ILE A 65 4.79 0.41 -5.00
CA ILE A 65 3.63 -0.29 -5.57
C ILE A 65 2.97 0.66 -6.60
N PRO A 66 2.60 0.19 -7.80
CA PRO A 66 2.75 -1.19 -8.31
C PRO A 66 4.19 -1.57 -8.67
N CYS A 67 4.48 -2.86 -8.58
CA CYS A 67 5.77 -3.51 -8.83
C CYS A 67 5.55 -4.84 -9.56
N SER A 68 6.62 -5.36 -10.15
CA SER A 68 6.68 -6.77 -10.55
C SER A 68 7.54 -7.57 -9.56
N ALA A 69 7.35 -8.89 -9.53
CA ALA A 69 8.10 -9.80 -8.69
C ALA A 69 8.66 -10.97 -9.50
N TYR A 70 9.83 -11.45 -9.09
CA TYR A 70 10.55 -12.51 -9.76
C TYR A 70 11.03 -13.53 -8.75
N ARG A 71 10.95 -14.81 -9.13
CA ARG A 71 11.69 -15.86 -8.45
C ARG A 71 13.08 -15.92 -9.05
N VAL A 72 14.10 -15.90 -8.20
CA VAL A 72 15.51 -15.85 -8.59
C VAL A 72 16.32 -16.89 -7.82
N SER A 73 17.49 -17.24 -8.36
CA SER A 73 18.47 -18.12 -7.72
C SER A 73 19.85 -17.48 -7.80
N GLY A 74 20.72 -17.77 -6.84
CA GLY A 74 22.09 -17.29 -6.82
C GLY A 74 22.82 -17.71 -5.55
N THR A 75 24.11 -17.42 -5.49
CA THR A 75 24.93 -17.66 -4.29
C THR A 75 25.00 -16.36 -3.48
N PRO A 76 24.44 -16.31 -2.26
CA PRO A 76 24.54 -15.14 -1.41
C PRO A 76 25.99 -14.78 -1.09
N VAL A 77 26.30 -13.48 -1.12
CA VAL A 77 27.60 -12.92 -0.71
C VAL A 77 27.49 -12.02 0.51
N SER A 78 26.27 -11.69 0.92
CA SER A 78 25.98 -11.01 2.19
C SER A 78 24.58 -11.37 2.69
N ASP A 79 24.37 -11.25 4.00
CA ASP A 79 23.11 -11.50 4.69
C ASP A 79 22.92 -10.45 5.79
N ASN A 80 21.74 -9.84 5.85
CA ASN A 80 21.35 -8.89 6.90
C ASN A 80 20.17 -9.37 7.77
N GLY A 81 19.86 -10.67 7.71
CA GLY A 81 18.76 -11.34 8.42
C GLY A 81 17.40 -11.21 7.75
N LYS A 82 17.25 -10.34 6.73
CA LYS A 82 16.00 -10.18 5.96
C LYS A 82 16.19 -10.29 4.47
N LYS A 83 17.34 -9.86 3.96
CA LYS A 83 17.72 -9.87 2.55
C LYS A 83 19.13 -10.43 2.41
N TYR A 84 19.34 -11.11 1.30
CA TYR A 84 20.62 -11.62 0.85
C TYR A 84 21.13 -10.74 -0.29
N GLY A 85 22.42 -10.42 -0.28
CA GLY A 85 23.09 -9.72 -1.37
C GLY A 85 23.72 -10.70 -2.35
N PHE A 86 23.69 -10.38 -3.64
CA PHE A 86 24.19 -11.21 -4.73
C PHE A 86 24.99 -10.37 -5.72
N PHE A 87 26.06 -10.93 -6.29
CA PHE A 87 26.73 -10.34 -7.46
C PHE A 87 25.99 -10.62 -8.77
N GLU A 88 25.33 -11.77 -8.84
CA GLU A 88 24.50 -12.17 -9.96
C GLU A 88 23.34 -13.03 -9.50
N LEU A 89 22.25 -12.95 -10.25
CA LEU A 89 21.03 -13.72 -10.01
C LEU A 89 20.57 -14.32 -11.33
N GLU A 90 20.28 -15.62 -11.32
CA GLU A 90 19.52 -16.25 -12.37
C GLU A 90 18.02 -15.96 -12.15
N VAL A 91 17.37 -15.38 -13.15
CA VAL A 91 15.94 -15.10 -13.11
C VAL A 91 15.17 -16.34 -13.61
N LEU A 92 14.39 -16.94 -12.72
CA LEU A 92 13.69 -18.20 -13.00
C LEU A 92 12.34 -17.95 -13.67
N GLU A 93 11.54 -17.05 -13.10
CA GLU A 93 10.21 -16.68 -13.59
C GLU A 93 9.75 -15.31 -13.07
N GLU A 94 8.84 -14.67 -13.81
CA GLU A 94 8.04 -13.54 -13.33
C GLU A 94 6.77 -14.06 -12.67
N ILE A 95 6.53 -13.64 -11.43
CA ILE A 95 5.42 -14.11 -10.62
C ILE A 95 4.15 -13.35 -11.02
N GLN A 96 3.15 -14.10 -11.47
CA GLN A 96 1.87 -13.53 -11.93
C GLN A 96 0.87 -13.35 -10.79
N ASP A 97 0.76 -14.33 -9.88
CA ASP A 97 -0.16 -14.27 -8.74
C ASP A 97 0.49 -13.61 -7.52
N MET A 98 0.50 -12.27 -7.56
CA MET A 98 1.05 -11.44 -6.48
C MET A 98 0.26 -11.59 -5.17
N ASN A 99 -1.05 -11.85 -5.25
CA ASN A 99 -1.90 -12.02 -4.06
C ASN A 99 -1.49 -13.29 -3.30
N ALA A 100 -1.36 -14.40 -4.02
CA ALA A 100 -0.92 -15.67 -3.44
C ALA A 100 0.51 -15.58 -2.90
N MET A 101 1.43 -14.94 -3.65
CA MET A 101 2.82 -14.79 -3.21
C MET A 101 2.94 -14.02 -1.90
N PHE A 102 2.24 -12.90 -1.77
CA PHE A 102 2.38 -12.04 -0.60
C PHE A 102 1.48 -12.46 0.58
N GLY A 103 0.40 -13.20 0.32
CA GLY A 103 -0.59 -13.57 1.33
C GLY A 103 -1.51 -12.41 1.74
N TRP A 104 -1.60 -11.36 0.90
CA TRP A 104 -2.49 -10.23 1.07
C TRP A 104 -2.97 -9.71 -0.30
N ASN A 105 -4.02 -8.90 -0.32
CA ASN A 105 -4.69 -8.43 -1.53
C ASN A 105 -3.87 -7.33 -2.22
N TYR A 106 -2.78 -7.76 -2.86
CA TYR A 106 -1.90 -6.92 -3.64
C TYR A 106 -2.63 -6.18 -4.75
N SER A 107 -3.50 -6.88 -5.51
CA SER A 107 -4.24 -6.27 -6.61
C SER A 107 -5.05 -5.06 -6.15
N ARG A 108 -5.72 -5.14 -4.99
CA ARG A 108 -6.52 -4.03 -4.44
C ARG A 108 -5.63 -2.86 -4.01
N LEU A 109 -4.47 -3.14 -3.42
CA LEU A 109 -3.52 -2.10 -3.01
C LEU A 109 -2.88 -1.42 -4.23
N ALA A 110 -2.49 -2.21 -5.24
CA ALA A 110 -1.88 -1.72 -6.48
C ALA A 110 -2.87 -0.94 -7.36
N SER A 111 -4.16 -1.28 -7.30
CA SER A 111 -5.22 -0.53 -7.96
C SER A 111 -5.84 0.55 -7.08
N MET A 112 -5.27 0.83 -5.90
CA MET A 112 -5.82 1.83 -4.99
C MET A 112 -5.81 3.19 -5.67
N ARG A 113 -6.97 3.85 -5.67
CA ARG A 113 -7.12 5.20 -6.19
C ARG A 113 -7.59 6.11 -5.08
N SER A 114 -7.30 7.40 -5.23
CA SER A 114 -7.94 8.42 -4.41
C SER A 114 -9.46 8.32 -4.58
N PRO A 115 -10.26 8.30 -3.51
CA PRO A 115 -11.73 8.36 -3.62
C PRO A 115 -12.22 9.57 -4.42
N PHE A 116 -11.46 10.68 -4.38
CA PHE A 116 -11.78 11.89 -5.16
C PHE A 116 -11.59 11.73 -6.67
N SER A 117 -10.95 10.65 -7.12
CA SER A 117 -10.86 10.32 -8.55
C SER A 117 -12.06 9.50 -9.07
N LEU A 118 -12.94 9.06 -8.17
CA LEU A 118 -14.19 8.38 -8.53
C LEU A 118 -15.28 9.42 -8.86
N PRO A 119 -16.35 9.01 -9.59
CA PRO A 119 -17.49 9.88 -9.81
C PRO A 119 -18.02 10.43 -8.48
N LYS A 120 -18.41 11.71 -8.48
CA LYS A 120 -18.94 12.37 -7.28
C LYS A 120 -20.16 11.60 -6.76
N ALA A 121 -20.10 11.19 -5.51
CA ALA A 121 -21.17 10.48 -4.84
C ALA A 121 -22.19 11.45 -4.23
N GLU A 122 -23.39 10.92 -3.99
CA GLU A 122 -24.42 11.58 -3.17
C GLU A 122 -24.44 10.95 -1.78
N ALA A 123 -24.79 11.77 -0.77
CA ALA A 123 -24.94 11.29 0.60
C ALA A 123 -26.41 10.97 0.87
N GLY A 124 -26.76 9.69 0.78
CA GLY A 124 -28.06 9.17 1.18
C GLY A 124 -28.04 8.58 2.60
N ASP A 125 -29.20 8.09 3.04
CA ASP A 125 -29.37 7.49 4.38
C ASP A 125 -28.39 6.33 4.62
N LYS A 126 -28.06 5.56 3.57
CA LYS A 126 -27.12 4.44 3.67
C LYS A 126 -25.69 4.93 3.97
N GLU A 127 -25.25 5.99 3.32
CA GLU A 127 -23.91 6.58 3.55
C GLU A 127 -23.82 7.20 4.95
N ILE A 128 -24.88 7.86 5.39
CA ILE A 128 -24.98 8.43 6.75
C ILE A 128 -24.96 7.32 7.81
N GLU A 129 -25.61 6.19 7.55
CA GLU A 129 -25.58 5.04 8.46
C GLU A 129 -24.18 4.41 8.56
N LEU A 130 -23.47 4.26 7.43
CA LEU A 130 -22.07 3.81 7.44
C LEU A 130 -21.16 4.78 8.21
N LEU A 131 -21.41 6.09 8.08
CA LEU A 131 -20.69 7.12 8.82
C LEU A 131 -20.93 7.01 10.33
N LYS A 132 -22.17 6.82 10.78
CA LYS A 132 -22.49 6.60 12.19
C LYS A 132 -21.75 5.39 12.74
N GLN A 133 -21.77 4.27 12.02
CA GLN A 133 -21.03 3.07 12.43
C GLN A 133 -19.52 3.34 12.54
N TRP A 134 -18.95 4.06 11.58
CA TRP A 134 -17.54 4.47 11.61
C TRP A 134 -17.21 5.37 12.81
N SER A 135 -18.08 6.31 13.14
CA SER A 135 -17.89 7.26 14.24
C SER A 135 -17.71 6.59 15.61
N HIS A 136 -18.31 5.42 15.80
CA HIS A 136 -18.18 4.65 17.04
C HIS A 136 -16.85 3.91 17.14
N VAL A 137 -16.14 3.71 16.03
CA VAL A 137 -14.95 2.84 15.98
C VAL A 137 -13.66 3.54 15.58
N TRP A 138 -13.72 4.74 14.98
CA TRP A 138 -12.52 5.40 14.42
C TRP A 138 -11.42 5.68 15.44
N GLN A 139 -11.77 6.01 16.69
CA GLN A 139 -10.77 6.27 17.74
C GLN A 139 -10.00 5.00 18.12
N SER A 140 -10.67 3.83 18.07
CA SER A 140 -10.05 2.55 18.40
C SER A 140 -8.91 2.17 17.44
N LEU A 141 -8.95 2.70 16.21
CA LEU A 141 -7.99 2.42 15.15
C LEU A 141 -6.58 2.88 15.50
N TRP A 142 -6.44 4.02 16.19
CA TRP A 142 -5.14 4.56 16.62
C TRP A 142 -4.42 3.66 17.63
N ILE A 143 -5.17 2.85 18.37
CA ILE A 143 -4.64 1.90 19.35
C ILE A 143 -4.24 0.59 18.65
N THR A 144 -5.04 0.12 17.68
CA THR A 144 -4.91 -1.23 17.13
C THR A 144 -4.01 -1.34 15.92
N LEU A 145 -4.01 -0.36 14.99
CA LEU A 145 -3.33 -0.52 13.70
C LEU A 145 -1.80 -0.41 13.71
N PRO A 146 -1.16 0.46 14.54
CA PRO A 146 0.30 0.54 14.59
C PRO A 146 0.98 -0.79 14.92
N GLN A 147 0.28 -1.71 15.59
CA GLN A 147 0.80 -3.03 15.99
C GLN A 147 0.63 -4.11 14.91
N LEU A 148 -0.21 -3.87 13.90
CA LEU A 148 -0.67 -4.92 12.98
C LEU A 148 -0.26 -4.68 11.53
N VAL A 149 0.04 -3.43 11.16
CA VAL A 149 0.50 -3.05 9.82
C VAL A 149 2.03 -3.03 9.80
N PRO A 150 2.71 -3.71 8.85
CA PRO A 150 4.15 -3.62 8.71
C PRO A 150 4.63 -2.17 8.53
N TYR A 151 5.72 -1.80 9.19
CA TYR A 151 6.26 -0.42 9.17
C TYR A 151 6.48 0.13 7.74
N TRP A 152 6.85 -0.72 6.78
CA TRP A 152 7.06 -0.28 5.39
C TRP A 152 5.76 0.16 4.71
N VAL A 153 4.63 -0.49 5.02
CA VAL A 153 3.29 -0.06 4.57
C VAL A 153 2.97 1.29 5.21
N TRP A 154 3.31 1.42 6.50
CA TRP A 154 3.14 2.66 7.27
C TRP A 154 3.83 3.86 6.58
N PHE A 155 5.08 3.66 6.18
CA PHE A 155 5.87 4.69 5.51
C PHE A 155 5.35 5.01 4.10
N TRP A 156 5.08 3.99 3.27
CA TRP A 156 4.63 4.18 1.90
C TRP A 156 3.29 4.92 1.81
N VAL A 157 2.32 4.53 2.64
CA VAL A 157 0.98 5.14 2.68
C VAL A 157 1.05 6.59 3.12
N GLY A 158 1.76 6.86 4.22
CA GLY A 158 1.91 8.21 4.75
C GLY A 158 2.56 9.14 3.72
N ALA A 159 3.55 8.64 2.98
CA ALA A 159 4.26 9.43 1.98
C ALA A 159 3.46 9.66 0.68
N VAL A 160 2.71 8.66 0.20
CA VAL A 160 2.07 8.69 -1.13
C VAL A 160 0.62 9.13 -1.05
N MET A 161 -0.16 8.62 -0.09
CA MET A 161 -1.62 8.80 -0.08
C MET A 161 -2.06 9.98 0.79
N ALA A 162 -1.32 10.28 1.85
CA ALA A 162 -1.72 11.37 2.76
C ALA A 162 -1.87 12.72 2.04
N PRO A 163 -0.96 13.15 1.13
CA PRO A 163 -1.12 14.43 0.43
C PRO A 163 -2.32 14.43 -0.53
N VAL A 164 -2.54 13.33 -1.25
CA VAL A 164 -3.59 13.23 -2.29
C VAL A 164 -5.00 13.33 -1.69
N ILE A 165 -5.17 12.94 -0.43
CA ILE A 165 -6.47 12.90 0.25
C ILE A 165 -6.63 14.04 1.25
N SER A 166 -5.57 14.39 1.99
CA SER A 166 -5.66 15.44 3.01
C SER A 166 -5.80 16.82 2.38
N ASP A 167 -5.09 17.11 1.28
CA ASP A 167 -5.09 18.44 0.68
C ASP A 167 -6.47 18.88 0.16
N PRO A 168 -7.26 18.04 -0.55
CA PRO A 168 -8.62 18.42 -0.94
C PRO A 168 -9.55 18.63 0.27
N VAL A 169 -9.49 17.75 1.28
CA VAL A 169 -10.34 17.85 2.49
C VAL A 169 -10.05 19.13 3.26
N SER A 170 -8.77 19.38 3.57
CA SER A 170 -8.33 20.59 4.27
C SER A 170 -8.75 21.87 3.55
N ARG A 171 -8.64 21.88 2.21
CA ARG A 171 -9.08 23.02 1.40
C ARG A 171 -10.60 23.21 1.45
N SER A 172 -11.38 22.13 1.40
CA SER A 172 -12.84 22.20 1.46
C SER A 172 -13.33 22.76 2.79
N LEU A 173 -12.73 22.33 3.91
CA LEU A 173 -13.13 22.79 5.25
C LEU A 173 -12.51 24.14 5.64
N LYS A 174 -11.50 24.61 4.89
CA LYS A 174 -10.62 25.72 5.29
C LYS A 174 -10.02 25.50 6.69
N SER A 175 -9.85 24.24 7.07
CA SER A 175 -9.31 23.80 8.36
C SER A 175 -8.15 22.84 8.13
N ASN A 176 -7.12 22.99 8.94
CA ASN A 176 -5.97 22.08 9.03
C ASN A 176 -5.87 21.51 10.45
N SER A 177 -7.00 21.36 11.15
CA SER A 177 -6.98 20.83 12.50
C SER A 177 -6.42 19.40 12.51
N ASN A 178 -5.66 19.07 13.55
CA ASN A 178 -5.11 17.72 13.73
C ASN A 178 -6.20 16.64 13.78
N ILE A 179 -7.42 17.01 14.17
CA ILE A 179 -8.58 16.11 14.24
C ILE A 179 -9.09 15.77 12.84
N VAL A 180 -9.22 16.76 11.95
CA VAL A 180 -9.59 16.53 10.54
C VAL A 180 -8.57 15.62 9.88
N LEU A 181 -7.28 15.96 9.97
CA LEU A 181 -6.20 15.16 9.41
C LEU A 181 -6.14 13.76 10.03
N GLY A 182 -6.39 13.64 11.33
CA GLY A 182 -6.44 12.36 12.03
C GLY A 182 -7.60 11.47 11.55
N THR A 183 -8.79 12.03 11.33
CA THR A 183 -9.95 11.27 10.86
C THR A 183 -9.76 10.79 9.42
N VAL A 184 -9.23 11.66 8.55
CA VAL A 184 -8.86 11.31 7.17
C VAL A 184 -7.80 10.22 7.14
N ALA A 185 -6.74 10.37 7.94
CA ALA A 185 -5.70 9.35 8.05
C ALA A 185 -6.27 8.02 8.54
N ALA A 186 -7.16 8.03 9.53
CA ALA A 186 -7.81 6.82 10.06
C ALA A 186 -8.64 6.10 8.98
N SER A 187 -9.38 6.83 8.14
CA SER A 187 -10.09 6.27 6.99
C SER A 187 -9.14 5.56 6.02
N ASN A 188 -8.03 6.22 5.63
CA ASN A 188 -7.00 5.63 4.78
C ASN A 188 -6.47 4.31 5.38
N TRP A 189 -6.15 4.33 6.67
CA TRP A 189 -5.62 3.17 7.38
C TRP A 189 -6.61 2.00 7.46
N ALA A 190 -7.89 2.28 7.69
CA ALA A 190 -8.92 1.28 7.70
C ALA A 190 -9.07 0.60 6.33
N TYR A 191 -9.05 1.39 5.25
CA TYR A 191 -9.06 0.89 3.88
C TYR A 191 -7.86 -0.04 3.62
N LEU A 192 -6.67 0.38 4.02
CA LEU A 192 -5.45 -0.41 3.83
C LEU A 192 -5.48 -1.70 4.64
N GLY A 193 -5.93 -1.65 5.89
CA GLY A 193 -6.09 -2.85 6.71
C GLY A 193 -6.99 -3.90 6.07
N SER A 194 -7.96 -3.47 5.25
CA SER A 194 -8.83 -4.38 4.48
C SER A 194 -8.07 -5.19 3.41
N CYS A 195 -6.88 -4.76 3.00
CA CYS A 195 -6.03 -5.51 2.07
C CYS A 195 -5.28 -6.67 2.74
N PHE A 196 -5.18 -6.70 4.08
CA PHE A 196 -4.37 -7.67 4.82
C PHE A 196 -5.26 -8.64 5.63
N PRO A 197 -5.40 -9.92 5.21
CA PRO A 197 -6.28 -10.89 5.87
C PRO A 197 -6.04 -11.03 7.39
N LYS A 198 -4.78 -11.11 7.81
CA LYS A 198 -4.40 -11.20 9.23
C LYS A 198 -4.85 -9.99 10.06
N ILE A 199 -4.98 -8.82 9.43
CA ILE A 199 -5.51 -7.62 10.10
C ILE A 199 -7.03 -7.73 10.19
N LYS A 200 -7.70 -8.12 9.09
CA LYS A 200 -9.15 -8.33 9.08
C LYS A 200 -9.60 -9.32 10.14
N GLU A 201 -8.90 -10.44 10.30
CA GLU A 201 -9.19 -11.49 11.29
C GLU A 201 -9.03 -11.03 12.74
N LYS A 202 -8.08 -10.11 12.99
CA LYS A 202 -7.81 -9.60 14.34
C LYS A 202 -8.71 -8.43 14.73
N ILE A 203 -9.24 -7.70 13.74
CA ILE A 203 -10.05 -6.50 13.96
C ILE A 203 -11.47 -6.76 13.45
N VAL A 204 -12.17 -7.63 14.17
CA VAL A 204 -13.57 -7.96 13.88
C VAL A 204 -14.53 -7.24 14.84
N ASN A 205 -15.74 -7.01 14.38
CA ASN A 205 -16.89 -6.65 15.22
C ASN A 205 -17.51 -7.92 15.84
N GLU A 206 -18.62 -7.76 16.53
CA GLU A 206 -19.34 -8.86 17.20
C GLU A 206 -19.90 -9.90 16.21
N SER A 207 -20.17 -9.52 14.96
CA SER A 207 -20.63 -10.43 13.90
C SER A 207 -19.47 -11.19 13.22
N GLY A 208 -18.21 -10.92 13.60
CA GLY A 208 -17.04 -11.52 12.97
C GLY A 208 -16.63 -10.84 11.65
N GLU A 209 -17.27 -9.73 11.30
CA GLU A 209 -16.93 -8.93 10.12
C GLU A 209 -15.83 -7.92 10.46
N TYR A 210 -15.11 -7.47 9.43
CA TYR A 210 -14.07 -6.47 9.62
C TYR A 210 -14.65 -5.19 10.23
N ARG A 211 -14.17 -4.80 11.42
CA ARG A 211 -14.75 -3.71 12.24
C ARG A 211 -14.80 -2.37 11.49
N PHE A 212 -13.85 -2.14 10.59
CA PHE A 212 -13.75 -0.89 9.84
C PHE A 212 -14.38 -0.98 8.44
N GLN A 213 -15.11 -2.05 8.13
CA GLN A 213 -15.81 -2.19 6.86
C GLN A 213 -16.68 -0.98 6.48
N PRO A 214 -17.37 -0.28 7.41
CA PRO A 214 -18.18 0.88 7.04
C PRO A 214 -17.42 1.98 6.28
N VAL A 215 -16.18 2.29 6.69
CA VAL A 215 -15.39 3.33 6.00
C VAL A 215 -14.74 2.80 4.72
N VAL A 216 -14.48 1.48 4.63
CA VAL A 216 -14.06 0.83 3.38
C VAL A 216 -15.17 0.95 2.33
N ASP A 217 -16.41 0.72 2.73
CA ASP A 217 -17.57 0.82 1.85
C ASP A 217 -17.82 2.27 1.38
N LEU A 218 -17.56 3.25 2.24
CA LEU A 218 -17.58 4.67 1.86
C LEU A 218 -16.45 4.99 0.87
N TRP A 219 -15.24 4.49 1.12
CA TRP A 219 -14.09 4.67 0.23
C TRP A 219 -14.37 4.14 -1.18
N ASP A 220 -14.90 2.92 -1.28
CA ASP A 220 -15.22 2.26 -2.56
C ASP A 220 -16.27 3.05 -3.36
N LYS A 221 -17.06 3.91 -2.69
CA LYS A 221 -18.02 4.83 -3.32
C LYS A 221 -17.45 6.19 -3.68
N GLY A 222 -16.17 6.47 -3.41
CA GLY A 222 -15.60 7.79 -3.64
C GLY A 222 -15.89 8.79 -2.52
N ILE A 223 -16.13 8.30 -1.30
CA ILE A 223 -16.47 9.13 -0.14
C ILE A 223 -15.34 9.07 0.90
N ILE A 224 -14.87 10.23 1.33
CA ILE A 224 -13.93 10.39 2.46
C ILE A 224 -14.69 10.97 3.65
N VAL A 225 -14.36 10.49 4.84
CA VAL A 225 -14.92 10.99 6.09
C VAL A 225 -13.92 11.91 6.78
N SER A 226 -14.41 13.01 7.36
CA SER A 226 -13.67 13.81 8.32
C SER A 226 -14.55 14.20 9.51
N SER A 227 -13.92 14.65 10.60
CA SER A 227 -14.62 15.18 11.77
C SER A 227 -13.91 16.43 12.29
N GLU A 228 -14.69 17.42 12.70
CA GLU A 228 -14.23 18.65 13.36
C GLU A 228 -15.24 19.08 14.42
N ASN A 229 -14.81 19.23 15.68
CA ASN A 229 -15.66 19.71 16.79
C ASN A 229 -17.02 18.98 16.89
N ASP A 230 -16.99 17.64 16.87
CA ASP A 230 -18.18 16.77 16.91
C ASP A 230 -19.13 16.87 15.70
N ILE A 231 -18.73 17.61 14.66
CA ILE A 231 -19.39 17.64 13.36
C ILE A 231 -18.66 16.66 12.44
N TRP A 232 -19.42 15.79 11.80
CA TRP A 232 -18.93 14.85 10.80
C TRP A 232 -19.22 15.36 9.40
N HIS A 233 -18.29 15.12 8.48
CA HIS A 233 -18.43 15.51 7.09
C HIS A 233 -18.19 14.31 6.18
N LEU A 234 -19.00 14.22 5.13
CA LEU A 234 -18.73 13.36 3.98
C LEU A 234 -18.22 14.21 2.83
N HIS A 235 -17.10 13.80 2.25
CA HIS A 235 -16.44 14.48 1.14
C HIS A 235 -16.48 13.61 -0.12
N SER A 236 -16.79 14.20 -1.27
CA SER A 236 -16.70 13.53 -2.56
C SER A 236 -16.45 14.51 -3.70
N GLY A 237 -16.09 13.99 -4.87
CA GLY A 237 -15.71 14.76 -6.04
C GLY A 237 -14.24 15.16 -6.04
N GLU A 238 -13.75 15.57 -7.22
CA GLU A 238 -12.33 15.88 -7.47
C GLU A 238 -11.77 16.95 -6.51
N LYS A 239 -12.64 17.86 -6.03
CA LYS A 239 -12.24 18.94 -5.12
C LYS A 239 -12.45 18.58 -3.64
N GLY A 240 -12.91 17.37 -3.34
CA GLY A 240 -13.18 16.92 -1.98
C GLY A 240 -14.31 17.70 -1.31
N GLU A 241 -15.32 18.11 -2.07
CA GLU A 241 -16.41 18.94 -1.58
C GLU A 241 -17.22 18.22 -0.49
N VAL A 242 -17.65 18.96 0.52
CA VAL A 242 -18.62 18.47 1.50
C VAL A 242 -19.95 18.19 0.79
N ILE A 243 -20.35 16.92 0.80
CA ILE A 243 -21.64 16.45 0.26
C ILE A 243 -22.67 16.23 1.38
N TRP A 244 -22.22 16.18 2.64
CA TRP A 244 -23.07 16.13 3.83
C TRP A 244 -22.29 16.57 5.07
N GLU A 245 -22.99 17.22 6.01
CA GLU A 245 -22.49 17.58 7.34
C GLU A 245 -23.56 17.32 8.40
N GLY A 246 -23.14 16.93 9.60
CA GLY A 246 -24.06 16.73 10.72
C GLY A 246 -23.40 16.18 11.98
N SER A 247 -24.15 16.13 13.07
CA SER A 247 -23.73 15.57 14.35
C SER A 247 -24.67 14.46 14.81
N PHE A 248 -24.16 13.56 15.64
CA PHE A 248 -24.91 12.48 16.28
C PHE A 248 -24.15 12.00 17.53
#